data_AF-A0A8J4S956-F1
#
_entry.id   AF-A0A8J4S956-F1
#
_cell.length_a   1.000
_cell.length_b   1.000
_cell.length_c   1.000
_cell.angle_alpha   90.00
_cell.angle_beta   90.00
_cell.angle_gamma   90.00
#
_symmetry.space_group_name_H-M   'P 1'
#
loop_
_entity.id
_entity.type
_entity.pdbx_description
1 polymer ?
#
loop_
_entity_poly.entity_id
_entity_poly.type
_entity_poly.pdbx_seq_one_letter_code
_entity_poly.pdbx_strand_id
1 'polypeptide(L)'
;MSKKAKPKPKAAVVDENLVTRQIVAANYGKACKAIGVQSNPHVNDLFRGKEEDGDLVNFILEGEDVGTLGIINGPYTQLRYIRIWKQEIGDEGAAAIASLLSTTSGVNIAYLELLDCGIREDGCKALADVLSQQKAPGLLTLNLNFNAELSDAGVSALVDGLFSNMALKQLHLGYCGVGSSSCIKLAQLISLPSSAIETLSLQGNHAGDDGLLHLSLGLARSHKLATLNLSDNGIRTNIEALTAFRDALLRSKSLENVDFTFNLIEPEGANILLPALAPENTKLLSFLVDASLPGDLFQLLNRASKAEGKKKGGKKGGKKKKK
;
A
#
# COMPACT_ATOMS: atom_id res chain seq x y z
N MET A 1 -29.11 -19.16 -62.48
CA MET A 1 -28.17 -19.29 -61.34
C MET A 1 -28.54 -18.25 -60.28
N SER A 2 -29.30 -18.65 -59.25
CA SER A 2 -29.72 -17.74 -58.17
C SER A 2 -28.76 -17.89 -56.99
N LYS A 3 -27.98 -16.85 -56.68
CA LYS A 3 -27.02 -16.85 -55.57
C LYS A 3 -27.79 -16.74 -54.25
N LYS A 4 -27.83 -17.81 -53.45
CA LYS A 4 -28.29 -17.78 -52.06
C LYS A 4 -27.37 -16.88 -51.25
N ALA A 5 -27.93 -15.81 -50.68
CA ALA A 5 -27.24 -14.96 -49.71
C ALA A 5 -26.94 -15.76 -48.44
N LYS A 6 -25.68 -15.71 -47.97
CA LYS A 6 -25.28 -16.29 -46.67
C LYS A 6 -25.93 -15.48 -45.55
N PRO A 7 -26.37 -16.11 -44.43
CA PRO A 7 -26.90 -15.38 -43.29
C PRO A 7 -25.77 -14.51 -42.71
N LYS A 8 -26.06 -13.23 -42.46
CA LYS A 8 -25.16 -12.36 -41.68
C LYS A 8 -24.97 -12.98 -40.28
N PRO A 9 -23.75 -13.02 -39.73
CA PRO A 9 -23.56 -13.46 -38.36
C PRO A 9 -24.35 -12.52 -37.44
N LYS A 10 -25.11 -13.09 -36.49
CA LYS A 10 -25.74 -12.31 -35.42
C LYS A 10 -24.61 -11.57 -34.70
N ALA A 11 -24.71 -10.24 -34.63
CA ALA A 11 -23.82 -9.45 -33.80
C ALA A 11 -23.85 -10.04 -32.39
N ALA A 12 -22.68 -10.33 -31.82
CA ALA A 12 -22.58 -10.69 -30.41
C ALA A 12 -23.26 -9.57 -29.62
N VAL A 13 -24.17 -9.94 -28.71
CA VAL A 13 -24.75 -9.01 -27.76
C VAL A 13 -23.59 -8.54 -26.88
N VAL A 14 -23.08 -7.34 -27.15
CA VAL A 14 -22.13 -6.68 -26.26
C VAL A 14 -22.93 -6.29 -25.04
N ASP A 15 -22.67 -6.91 -23.91
CA ASP A 15 -23.26 -6.48 -22.64
C ASP A 15 -22.74 -5.05 -22.36
N GLU A 16 -23.65 -4.07 -22.39
CA GLU A 16 -23.33 -2.64 -22.27
C GLU A 16 -22.78 -2.27 -20.88
N ASN A 17 -22.82 -3.21 -19.92
CA ASN A 17 -22.27 -3.03 -18.57
C ASN A 17 -20.81 -3.49 -18.42
N LEU A 18 -20.24 -4.19 -19.41
CA LEU A 18 -18.85 -4.64 -19.33
C LEU A 18 -17.88 -3.48 -19.63
N VAL A 19 -16.91 -3.26 -18.75
CA VAL A 19 -15.86 -2.26 -18.94
C VAL A 19 -14.58 -2.97 -19.37
N THR A 20 -14.28 -2.93 -20.67
CA THR A 20 -13.01 -3.46 -21.23
C THR A 20 -11.93 -2.38 -21.21
N ARG A 21 -10.67 -2.78 -21.45
CA ARG A 21 -9.59 -1.80 -21.49
C ARG A 21 -9.77 -0.73 -22.58
N GLN A 22 -10.31 -1.15 -23.72
CA GLN A 22 -10.59 -0.27 -24.86
C GLN A 22 -11.65 0.78 -24.53
N ILE A 23 -12.65 0.42 -23.71
CA ILE A 23 -13.70 1.34 -23.26
C ILE A 23 -13.10 2.43 -22.36
N VAL A 24 -12.22 2.07 -21.43
CA VAL A 24 -11.54 3.03 -20.55
C VAL A 24 -10.70 4.01 -21.37
N ALA A 25 -9.88 3.53 -22.32
CA ALA A 25 -9.08 4.41 -23.17
C ALA A 25 -9.94 5.33 -24.07
N ALA A 26 -11.09 4.83 -24.55
CA ALA A 26 -12.05 5.65 -25.29
C ALA A 26 -12.70 6.72 -24.40
N ASN A 27 -13.06 6.39 -23.16
CA ASN A 27 -13.61 7.34 -22.19
C ASN A 27 -12.59 8.42 -21.81
N TYR A 28 -11.32 8.05 -21.65
CA TYR A 28 -10.22 8.99 -21.50
C TYR A 28 -10.18 10.00 -22.65
N GLY A 29 -10.15 9.52 -23.90
CA GLY A 29 -10.13 10.41 -25.07
C GLY A 29 -11.34 11.34 -25.14
N LYS A 30 -12.52 10.87 -24.75
CA LYS A 30 -13.74 11.71 -24.65
C LYS A 30 -13.61 12.78 -23.56
N ALA A 31 -13.08 12.42 -22.39
CA ALA A 31 -12.91 13.34 -21.28
C ALA A 31 -11.90 14.44 -21.61
N CYS A 32 -10.73 14.09 -22.17
CA CYS A 32 -9.74 15.06 -22.65
C CYS A 32 -10.36 16.06 -23.63
N LYS A 33 -11.13 15.56 -24.59
CA LYS A 33 -11.85 16.40 -25.56
C LYS A 33 -12.86 17.33 -24.89
N ALA A 34 -13.57 16.87 -23.85
CA ALA A 34 -14.56 17.67 -23.14
C ALA A 34 -13.94 18.85 -22.38
N ILE A 35 -12.72 18.70 -21.87
CA ILE A 35 -11.99 19.75 -21.15
C ILE A 35 -11.01 20.53 -22.04
N GLY A 36 -10.99 20.25 -23.36
CA GLY A 36 -10.13 20.96 -24.31
C GLY A 36 -8.64 20.62 -24.22
N VAL A 37 -8.29 19.47 -23.61
CA VAL A 37 -6.90 19.02 -23.47
C VAL A 37 -6.60 17.94 -24.52
N GLN A 38 -5.37 17.91 -25.04
CA GLN A 38 -4.94 16.87 -25.97
C GLN A 38 -4.83 15.53 -25.24
N SER A 39 -5.50 14.50 -25.75
CA SER A 39 -5.37 13.14 -25.22
C SER A 39 -3.98 12.58 -25.53
N ASN A 40 -3.38 11.87 -24.57
CA ASN A 40 -2.15 11.11 -24.82
C ASN A 40 -2.40 10.02 -25.89
N PRO A 41 -1.71 10.06 -27.04
CA PRO A 41 -1.91 9.09 -28.13
C PRO A 41 -1.46 7.67 -27.75
N HIS A 42 -0.63 7.53 -26.72
CA HIS A 42 -0.09 6.27 -26.21
C HIS A 42 -0.84 5.75 -24.98
N VAL A 43 -2.00 6.31 -24.61
CA VAL A 43 -2.77 5.88 -23.43
C VAL A 43 -3.06 4.37 -23.40
N ASN A 44 -3.25 3.75 -24.57
CA ASN A 44 -3.48 2.29 -24.67
C ASN A 44 -2.24 1.46 -24.27
N ASP A 45 -1.04 2.03 -24.40
CA ASP A 45 0.22 1.37 -24.04
C ASP A 45 0.53 1.53 -22.54
N LEU A 46 0.08 2.66 -21.95
CA LEU A 46 0.23 3.01 -20.54
C LEU A 46 -0.77 2.26 -19.66
N PHE A 47 -1.95 1.97 -20.21
CA PHE A 47 -3.00 1.28 -19.49
C PHE A 47 -2.89 -0.25 -19.64
N ARG A 48 -2.75 -0.92 -18.49
CA ARG A 48 -2.69 -2.37 -18.37
C ARG A 48 -3.76 -2.87 -17.42
N GLY A 49 -4.07 -4.16 -17.52
CA GLY A 49 -5.11 -4.74 -16.71
C GLY A 49 -5.45 -6.16 -17.10
N LYS A 50 -6.09 -6.86 -16.17
CA LYS A 50 -6.65 -8.20 -16.40
C LYS A 50 -8.15 -8.05 -16.62
N GLU A 51 -8.63 -8.64 -17.70
CA GLU A 51 -10.06 -8.79 -17.96
C GLU A 51 -10.46 -10.24 -17.67
N GLU A 52 -11.60 -10.45 -17.02
CA GLU A 52 -12.23 -11.75 -16.81
C GLU A 52 -13.65 -11.68 -17.36
N ASP A 53 -14.01 -12.65 -18.20
CA ASP A 53 -15.31 -12.69 -18.91
C ASP A 53 -15.68 -11.38 -19.65
N GLY A 54 -14.66 -10.62 -20.07
CA GLY A 54 -14.82 -9.36 -20.78
C GLY A 54 -14.99 -8.12 -19.90
N ASP A 55 -14.88 -8.22 -18.57
CA ASP A 55 -14.88 -7.08 -17.65
C ASP A 55 -13.52 -6.87 -16.97
N LEU A 56 -13.16 -5.61 -16.70
CA LEU A 56 -11.90 -5.24 -16.08
C LEU A 56 -11.91 -5.54 -14.58
N VAL A 57 -11.02 -6.46 -14.16
CA VAL A 57 -10.86 -6.83 -12.76
C VAL A 57 -9.67 -6.11 -12.10
N ASN A 58 -8.65 -5.78 -12.90
CA ASN A 58 -7.44 -5.11 -12.44
C ASN A 58 -7.12 -3.94 -13.37
N PHE A 59 -6.94 -2.77 -12.78
CA PHE A 59 -6.59 -1.52 -13.44
C PHE A 59 -5.16 -1.13 -13.05
N ILE A 60 -4.28 -0.97 -14.03
CA ILE A 60 -2.89 -0.54 -13.83
C ILE A 60 -2.59 0.61 -14.81
N LEU A 61 -2.17 1.75 -14.28
CA LEU A 61 -1.72 2.90 -15.05
C LEU A 61 -0.31 3.30 -14.59
N GLU A 62 0.65 3.20 -15.50
CA GLU A 62 2.06 3.50 -15.24
C GLU A 62 2.67 4.23 -16.44
N GLY A 63 3.60 5.14 -16.19
CA GLY A 63 4.42 5.78 -17.24
C GLY A 63 4.24 7.29 -17.29
N GLU A 64 4.17 7.87 -18.49
CA GLU A 64 3.98 9.31 -18.66
C GLU A 64 2.63 9.75 -18.10
N ASP A 65 2.59 10.93 -17.48
CA ASP A 65 1.34 11.48 -16.94
C ASP A 65 0.32 11.70 -18.06
N VAL A 66 -0.87 11.13 -17.89
CA VAL A 66 -1.96 11.27 -18.84
C VAL A 66 -3.08 12.18 -18.35
N GLY A 67 -3.09 12.58 -17.08
CA GLY A 67 -4.21 13.26 -16.44
C GLY A 67 -5.45 12.35 -16.32
N THR A 68 -5.99 12.16 -15.12
CA THR A 68 -6.88 11.00 -14.83
C THR A 68 -8.38 11.25 -14.89
N LEU A 69 -8.85 12.46 -15.19
CA LEU A 69 -10.29 12.79 -15.16
C LEU A 69 -11.16 11.89 -16.06
N GLY A 70 -10.59 11.25 -17.08
CA GLY A 70 -11.32 10.34 -17.97
C GLY A 70 -11.19 8.85 -17.70
N ILE A 71 -10.24 8.45 -16.86
CA ILE A 71 -9.88 7.03 -16.67
C ILE A 71 -10.68 6.41 -15.52
N ILE A 72 -11.11 7.20 -14.54
CA ILE A 72 -11.73 6.70 -13.31
C ILE A 72 -13.27 6.70 -13.41
N ASN A 73 -13.81 7.27 -14.49
CA ASN A 73 -15.25 7.38 -14.74
C ASN A 73 -15.73 6.26 -15.68
N GLY A 74 -16.01 5.08 -15.11
CA GLY A 74 -16.64 3.96 -15.79
C GLY A 74 -17.62 3.23 -14.88
N PRO A 75 -18.64 2.54 -15.41
CA PRO A 75 -19.54 1.69 -14.62
C PRO A 75 -18.83 0.39 -14.23
N TYR A 76 -17.69 0.48 -13.56
CA TYR A 76 -16.80 -0.64 -13.25
C TYR A 76 -17.53 -1.68 -12.40
N THR A 77 -17.99 -2.81 -12.95
CA THR A 77 -18.76 -3.77 -12.14
C THR A 77 -17.89 -4.80 -11.42
N GLN A 78 -16.78 -5.20 -12.04
CA GLN A 78 -15.89 -6.23 -11.49
C GLN A 78 -14.51 -5.74 -11.02
N LEU A 79 -14.26 -4.43 -11.01
CA LEU A 79 -12.96 -3.91 -10.63
C LEU A 79 -12.64 -4.25 -9.16
N ARG A 80 -11.45 -4.81 -8.92
CA ARG A 80 -10.96 -5.24 -7.59
C ARG A 80 -9.62 -4.61 -7.22
N TYR A 81 -8.80 -4.25 -8.20
CA TYR A 81 -7.45 -3.73 -7.98
C TYR A 81 -7.24 -2.47 -8.81
N ILE A 82 -6.76 -1.41 -8.17
CA ILE A 82 -6.33 -0.17 -8.83
C ILE A 82 -4.88 0.07 -8.47
N ARG A 83 -4.02 0.23 -9.49
CA ARG A 83 -2.65 0.72 -9.38
C ARG A 83 -2.47 1.91 -10.31
N ILE A 84 -2.05 3.04 -9.76
CA ILE A 84 -1.70 4.25 -10.50
C ILE A 84 -0.35 4.70 -10.00
N TRP A 85 0.66 4.74 -10.86
CA TRP A 85 2.02 5.12 -10.48
C TRP A 85 2.51 6.28 -11.34
N LYS A 86 3.08 7.31 -10.71
CA LYS A 86 3.72 8.45 -11.40
C LYS A 86 2.76 9.14 -12.36
N GLN A 87 1.54 9.36 -11.91
CA GLN A 87 0.52 10.11 -12.63
C GLN A 87 0.13 11.26 -11.72
N GLU A 88 0.20 12.51 -12.16
CA GLU A 88 -0.11 13.68 -11.32
C GLU A 88 -1.63 13.84 -11.19
N ILE A 89 -2.30 12.80 -10.68
CA ILE A 89 -3.75 12.74 -10.52
C ILE A 89 -4.24 13.74 -9.49
N GLY A 90 -3.37 14.10 -8.53
CA GLY A 90 -3.65 15.08 -7.51
C GLY A 90 -4.79 14.70 -6.57
N ASP A 91 -5.27 15.70 -5.86
CA ASP A 91 -6.38 15.56 -4.92
C ASP A 91 -7.70 15.28 -5.64
N GLU A 92 -7.89 15.82 -6.86
CA GLU A 92 -9.06 15.57 -7.69
C GLU A 92 -9.15 14.11 -8.13
N GLY A 93 -8.02 13.52 -8.51
CA GLY A 93 -7.93 12.10 -8.83
C GLY A 93 -8.23 11.21 -7.62
N ALA A 94 -7.66 11.55 -6.46
CA ALA A 94 -7.97 10.86 -5.21
C ALA A 94 -9.47 10.95 -4.85
N ALA A 95 -10.10 12.11 -5.05
CA ALA A 95 -11.53 12.30 -4.83
C ALA A 95 -12.40 11.48 -5.80
N ALA A 96 -12.01 11.42 -7.08
CA ALA A 96 -12.70 10.56 -8.06
C ALA A 96 -12.61 9.07 -7.67
N ILE A 97 -11.45 8.63 -7.18
CA ILE A 97 -11.28 7.26 -6.67
C ILE A 97 -12.11 7.03 -5.41
N ALA A 98 -12.14 7.98 -4.49
CA ALA A 98 -12.98 7.90 -3.29
C ALA A 98 -14.46 7.73 -3.65
N SER A 99 -14.94 8.42 -4.69
CA SER A 99 -16.29 8.22 -5.24
C SER A 99 -16.51 6.80 -5.76
N LEU A 100 -15.53 6.24 -6.47
CA LEU A 100 -15.57 4.87 -6.98
C LEU A 100 -15.55 3.81 -5.87
N LEU A 101 -14.80 4.04 -4.79
CA LEU A 101 -14.72 3.15 -3.63
C LEU A 101 -16.04 3.05 -2.83
N SER A 102 -16.91 4.05 -2.93
CA SER A 102 -18.15 4.12 -2.17
C SER A 102 -19.12 3.00 -2.59
N THR A 103 -19.75 2.31 -1.64
CA THR A 103 -20.71 1.22 -1.89
C THR A 103 -21.85 1.60 -2.82
N THR A 104 -22.17 2.90 -2.91
CA THR A 104 -23.14 3.45 -3.87
C THR A 104 -22.75 3.21 -5.33
N SER A 105 -21.47 2.91 -5.61
CA SER A 105 -20.96 2.59 -6.95
C SER A 105 -21.24 1.14 -7.37
N GLY A 106 -21.52 0.24 -6.41
CA GLY A 106 -21.61 -1.20 -6.65
C GLY A 106 -20.26 -1.90 -6.88
N VAL A 107 -19.14 -1.16 -6.82
CA VAL A 107 -17.79 -1.69 -7.06
C VAL A 107 -17.17 -2.12 -5.73
N ASN A 108 -16.48 -3.27 -5.73
CA ASN A 108 -15.83 -3.82 -4.54
C ASN A 108 -14.30 -3.85 -4.70
N ILE A 109 -13.65 -2.69 -4.62
CA ILE A 109 -12.19 -2.60 -4.73
C ILE A 109 -11.54 -3.09 -3.43
N ALA A 110 -10.66 -4.08 -3.53
CA ALA A 110 -9.94 -4.66 -2.41
C ALA A 110 -8.53 -4.09 -2.22
N TYR A 111 -7.94 -3.56 -3.29
CA TYR A 111 -6.57 -3.06 -3.32
C TYR A 111 -6.49 -1.75 -4.08
N LEU A 112 -6.00 -0.71 -3.41
CA LEU A 112 -5.76 0.60 -4.00
C LEU A 112 -4.31 1.03 -3.76
N GLU A 113 -3.63 1.36 -4.84
CA GLU A 113 -2.25 1.82 -4.83
C GLU A 113 -2.10 3.04 -5.73
N LEU A 114 -1.71 4.16 -5.12
CA LEU A 114 -1.55 5.48 -5.74
C LEU A 114 -0.14 5.98 -5.42
N LEU A 115 0.85 5.50 -6.18
CA LEU A 115 2.25 5.78 -5.91
C LEU A 115 2.71 7.03 -6.65
N ASP A 116 3.33 7.96 -5.94
CA ASP A 116 3.91 9.16 -6.55
C ASP A 116 2.87 9.87 -7.46
N CYS A 117 1.71 10.13 -6.87
CA CYS A 117 0.49 10.54 -7.57
C CYS A 117 0.14 12.03 -7.38
N GLY A 118 1.02 12.77 -6.70
CA GLY A 118 0.78 14.17 -6.34
C GLY A 118 -0.37 14.38 -5.35
N ILE A 119 -0.74 13.35 -4.57
CA ILE A 119 -1.82 13.45 -3.57
C ILE A 119 -1.32 14.28 -2.38
N ARG A 120 -2.19 15.15 -1.88
CA ARG A 120 -1.93 16.04 -0.74
C ARG A 120 -3.06 15.88 0.30
N GLU A 121 -3.23 16.90 1.14
CA GLU A 121 -4.18 16.88 2.25
C GLU A 121 -5.63 16.68 1.79
N ASP A 122 -6.09 17.38 0.75
CA ASP A 122 -7.50 17.33 0.36
C ASP A 122 -7.88 16.00 -0.31
N GLY A 123 -6.95 15.38 -1.04
CA GLY A 123 -7.11 14.02 -1.54
C GLY A 123 -7.16 13.00 -0.42
N CYS A 124 -6.35 13.18 0.63
CA CYS A 124 -6.43 12.37 1.84
C CYS A 124 -7.77 12.55 2.59
N LYS A 125 -8.32 13.77 2.67
CA LYS A 125 -9.66 14.00 3.24
C LYS A 125 -10.74 13.27 2.44
N ALA A 126 -10.68 13.33 1.10
CA ALA A 126 -11.66 12.62 0.27
C ALA A 126 -11.60 11.10 0.48
N LEU A 127 -10.40 10.53 0.57
CA LEU A 127 -10.21 9.12 0.92
C LEU A 127 -10.69 8.81 2.36
N ALA A 128 -10.39 9.68 3.32
CA ALA A 128 -10.83 9.55 4.70
C ALA A 128 -12.36 9.51 4.80
N ASP A 129 -13.05 10.37 4.06
CA ASP A 129 -14.52 10.47 4.09
C ASP A 129 -15.18 9.16 3.67
N VAL A 130 -14.71 8.50 2.61
CA VAL A 130 -15.27 7.20 2.17
C VAL A 130 -14.88 6.07 3.14
N LEU A 131 -13.69 6.14 3.74
CA LEU A 131 -13.23 5.16 4.73
C LEU A 131 -13.99 5.26 6.07
N SER A 132 -14.34 6.50 6.48
CA SER A 132 -14.93 6.84 7.78
C SER A 132 -16.38 6.38 7.97
N GLN A 133 -17.02 5.97 6.88
CA GLN A 133 -18.45 5.66 6.86
C GLN A 133 -18.73 4.20 6.52
N GLN A 134 -17.70 3.33 6.58
CA GLN A 134 -17.79 1.93 6.13
C GLN A 134 -18.34 1.84 4.69
N LYS A 135 -18.14 2.90 3.89
CA LYS A 135 -18.60 2.98 2.49
C LYS A 135 -17.65 2.26 1.56
N ALA A 136 -16.43 1.95 2.00
CA ALA A 136 -15.50 1.11 1.26
C ALA A 136 -15.16 -0.17 2.07
N PRO A 137 -16.13 -1.02 2.42
CA PRO A 137 -15.89 -2.19 3.28
C PRO A 137 -15.02 -3.26 2.60
N GLY A 138 -14.89 -3.17 1.28
CA GLY A 138 -14.05 -4.03 0.47
C GLY A 138 -12.56 -3.74 0.56
N LEU A 139 -12.17 -2.50 0.88
CA LEU A 139 -10.80 -2.06 0.73
C LEU A 139 -9.93 -2.63 1.87
N LEU A 140 -9.03 -3.53 1.52
CA LEU A 140 -8.14 -4.21 2.48
C LEU A 140 -6.72 -3.64 2.46
N THR A 141 -6.27 -3.10 1.33
CA THR A 141 -4.94 -2.49 1.19
C THR A 141 -5.05 -1.10 0.57
N LEU A 142 -4.45 -0.12 1.25
CA LEU A 142 -4.25 1.25 0.77
C LEU A 142 -2.74 1.55 0.77
N ASN A 143 -2.21 1.84 -0.40
CA ASN A 143 -0.81 2.19 -0.59
C ASN A 143 -0.69 3.59 -1.24
N LEU A 144 -0.17 4.55 -0.48
CA LEU A 144 0.03 5.93 -0.92
C LEU A 144 1.51 6.32 -0.95
N ASN A 145 2.43 5.33 -1.03
CA ASN A 145 3.85 5.63 -0.96
C ASN A 145 4.28 6.68 -2.00
N PHE A 146 5.35 7.41 -1.69
CA PHE A 146 5.96 8.44 -2.54
C PHE A 146 5.10 9.67 -2.81
N ASN A 147 3.97 9.86 -2.13
CA ASN A 147 3.27 11.14 -2.13
C ASN A 147 3.83 12.04 -1.02
N ALA A 148 5.02 12.61 -1.23
CA ALA A 148 5.77 13.34 -0.20
C ALA A 148 5.03 14.58 0.36
N GLU A 149 4.10 15.16 -0.43
CA GLU A 149 3.32 16.34 -0.07
C GLU A 149 2.07 16.02 0.77
N LEU A 150 1.82 14.73 1.12
CA LEU A 150 0.82 14.36 2.12
C LEU A 150 1.09 15.11 3.43
N SER A 151 2.35 15.10 3.87
CA SER A 151 2.81 15.65 5.16
C SER A 151 2.05 15.08 6.37
N ASP A 152 2.35 15.58 7.56
CA ASP A 152 1.61 15.24 8.76
C ASP A 152 0.12 15.59 8.68
N ALA A 153 -0.25 16.67 7.95
CA ALA A 153 -1.62 17.12 7.83
C ALA A 153 -2.49 16.12 7.04
N GLY A 154 -2.03 15.72 5.85
CA GLY A 154 -2.75 14.75 5.03
C GLY A 154 -2.80 13.36 5.66
N VAL A 155 -1.70 12.91 6.29
CA VAL A 155 -1.70 11.63 7.02
C VAL A 155 -2.68 11.67 8.19
N SER A 156 -2.69 12.76 8.95
CA SER A 156 -3.63 12.92 10.07
C SER A 156 -5.09 12.91 9.60
N ALA A 157 -5.40 13.60 8.50
CA ALA A 157 -6.73 13.61 7.90
C ALA A 157 -7.15 12.21 7.43
N LEU A 158 -6.26 11.46 6.78
CA LEU A 158 -6.51 10.08 6.38
C LEU A 158 -6.80 9.18 7.58
N VAL A 159 -5.99 9.28 8.64
CA VAL A 159 -6.12 8.46 9.85
C VAL A 159 -7.41 8.76 10.61
N ASP A 160 -7.90 10.00 10.60
CA ASP A 160 -9.19 10.35 11.20
C ASP A 160 -10.33 9.53 10.61
N GLY A 161 -10.31 9.29 9.29
CA GLY A 161 -11.28 8.41 8.64
C GLY A 161 -11.08 6.92 8.93
N LEU A 162 -9.91 6.52 9.40
CA LEU A 162 -9.61 5.12 9.74
C LEU A 162 -10.04 4.75 11.17
N PHE A 163 -10.31 5.71 12.06
CA PHE A 163 -10.72 5.40 13.43
C PHE A 163 -12.06 4.64 13.51
N SER A 164 -12.97 4.87 12.56
CA SER A 164 -14.21 4.12 12.44
C SER A 164 -14.12 2.98 11.42
N ASN A 165 -13.01 2.84 10.68
CA ASN A 165 -12.81 1.78 9.71
C ASN A 165 -12.44 0.44 10.38
N MET A 166 -13.02 -0.66 9.90
CA MET A 166 -12.84 -2.00 10.48
C MET A 166 -12.43 -3.04 9.44
N ALA A 167 -12.14 -2.61 8.22
CA ALA A 167 -11.86 -3.48 7.08
C ALA A 167 -10.41 -3.39 6.63
N LEU A 168 -9.82 -2.18 6.64
CA LEU A 168 -8.48 -1.95 6.12
C LEU A 168 -7.44 -2.71 6.94
N LYS A 169 -6.66 -3.56 6.27
CA LYS A 169 -5.63 -4.40 6.87
C LYS A 169 -4.23 -3.86 6.66
N GLN A 170 -3.99 -3.21 5.53
CA GLN A 170 -2.65 -2.76 5.15
C GLN A 170 -2.67 -1.29 4.78
N LEU A 171 -1.81 -0.52 5.46
CA LEU A 171 -1.62 0.90 5.21
C LEU A 171 -0.14 1.16 4.94
N HIS A 172 0.15 1.65 3.73
CA HIS A 172 1.50 2.01 3.31
C HIS A 172 1.59 3.50 3.04
N LEU A 173 2.45 4.18 3.80
CA LEU A 173 2.68 5.63 3.79
C LEU A 173 4.19 5.94 3.73
N GLY A 174 4.95 5.14 3.00
CA GLY A 174 6.39 5.32 2.85
C GLY A 174 6.73 6.51 1.96
N TYR A 175 7.71 7.33 2.33
CA TYR A 175 8.09 8.56 1.62
C TYR A 175 6.89 9.52 1.43
N CYS A 176 6.07 9.70 2.47
CA CYS A 176 4.86 10.54 2.45
C CYS A 176 5.00 11.83 3.28
N GLY A 177 6.20 12.13 3.79
CA GLY A 177 6.43 13.28 4.66
C GLY A 177 5.82 13.10 6.07
N VAL A 178 5.72 11.85 6.55
CA VAL A 178 5.27 11.53 7.92
C VAL A 178 6.32 12.03 8.91
N GLY A 179 5.93 12.95 9.79
CA GLY A 179 6.69 13.42 10.93
C GLY A 179 6.23 12.78 12.24
N SER A 180 6.78 13.27 13.36
CA SER A 180 6.42 12.77 14.69
C SER A 180 4.97 13.10 15.08
N SER A 181 4.36 14.15 14.51
CA SER A 181 3.02 14.58 14.93
C SER A 181 1.92 13.63 14.44
N SER A 182 2.01 13.13 13.19
CA SER A 182 1.06 12.11 12.70
C SER A 182 1.27 10.73 13.35
N CYS A 183 2.47 10.44 13.86
CA CYS A 183 2.75 9.23 14.63
C CYS A 183 1.86 9.11 15.89
N ILE A 184 1.41 10.22 16.47
CA ILE A 184 0.44 10.22 17.58
C ILE A 184 -0.88 9.59 17.13
N LYS A 185 -1.43 10.03 15.98
CA LYS A 185 -2.70 9.48 15.46
C LYS A 185 -2.56 8.05 14.99
N LEU A 186 -1.44 7.72 14.33
CA LEU A 186 -1.14 6.35 13.93
C LEU A 186 -1.04 5.42 15.15
N ALA A 187 -0.39 5.86 16.24
CA ALA A 187 -0.33 5.12 17.49
C ALA A 187 -1.72 4.90 18.10
N GLN A 188 -2.58 5.93 18.08
CA GLN A 188 -3.98 5.81 18.50
C GLN A 188 -4.70 4.76 17.64
N LEU A 189 -4.59 4.84 16.31
CA LEU A 189 -5.27 3.94 15.38
C LEU A 189 -4.90 2.47 15.63
N ILE A 190 -3.61 2.15 15.72
CA ILE A 190 -3.16 0.75 15.91
C ILE A 190 -3.47 0.22 17.32
N SER A 191 -3.74 1.10 18.28
CA SER A 191 -4.13 0.73 19.65
C SER A 191 -5.64 0.50 19.82
N LEU A 192 -6.45 0.90 18.85
CA LEU A 192 -7.90 0.70 18.89
C LEU A 192 -8.24 -0.78 18.77
N PRO A 193 -9.11 -1.33 19.65
CA PRO A 193 -9.57 -2.72 19.53
C PRO A 193 -10.31 -3.01 18.22
N SER A 194 -11.00 -2.02 17.66
CA SER A 194 -11.75 -2.12 16.40
C SER A 194 -10.85 -2.10 15.17
N SER A 195 -9.66 -1.52 15.25
CA SER A 195 -8.74 -1.39 14.12
C SER A 195 -8.44 -2.75 13.51
N ALA A 196 -8.45 -2.84 12.18
CA ALA A 196 -8.14 -4.05 11.43
C ALA A 196 -6.70 -4.06 10.87
N ILE A 197 -5.90 -3.03 11.16
CA ILE A 197 -4.56 -2.88 10.61
C ILE A 197 -3.64 -4.00 11.09
N GLU A 198 -3.21 -4.81 10.14
CA GLU A 198 -2.25 -5.91 10.27
C GLU A 198 -0.86 -5.50 9.78
N THR A 199 -0.76 -4.55 8.85
CA THR A 199 0.50 -4.02 8.31
C THR A 199 0.49 -2.50 8.27
N LEU A 200 1.54 -1.89 8.84
CA LEU A 200 1.80 -0.45 8.76
C LEU A 200 3.23 -0.23 8.24
N SER A 201 3.36 0.52 7.15
CA SER A 201 4.65 0.89 6.59
C SER A 201 4.81 2.40 6.56
N LEU A 202 5.82 2.90 7.27
CA LEU A 202 6.21 4.30 7.33
C LEU A 202 7.64 4.50 6.78
N GLN A 203 8.12 3.59 5.93
CA GLN A 203 9.49 3.64 5.38
C GLN A 203 9.86 5.02 4.80
N GLY A 204 11.08 5.49 5.03
CA GLY A 204 11.60 6.65 4.29
C GLY A 204 10.93 7.97 4.67
N ASN A 205 10.57 8.12 5.95
CA ASN A 205 9.90 9.30 6.47
C ASN A 205 10.76 9.99 7.54
N HIS A 206 10.19 10.94 8.26
CA HIS A 206 10.88 11.75 9.26
C HIS A 206 10.20 11.60 10.63
N ALA A 207 9.71 10.40 10.95
CA ALA A 207 9.09 10.12 12.24
C ALA A 207 10.07 10.41 13.39
N GLY A 208 11.35 10.06 13.20
CA GLY A 208 12.40 10.27 14.18
C GLY A 208 12.16 9.55 15.50
N ASP A 209 13.01 9.86 16.48
CA ASP A 209 12.93 9.30 17.82
C ASP A 209 11.59 9.59 18.53
N ASP A 210 11.05 10.81 18.38
CA ASP A 210 9.75 11.18 18.96
C ASP A 210 8.59 10.40 18.34
N GLY A 211 8.62 10.19 17.02
CA GLY A 211 7.64 9.36 16.32
C GLY A 211 7.70 7.91 16.80
N LEU A 212 8.92 7.36 16.99
CA LEU A 212 9.10 6.03 17.58
C LEU A 212 8.48 5.96 18.99
N LEU A 213 8.72 6.96 19.84
CA LEU A 213 8.19 7.01 21.19
C LEU A 213 6.65 6.95 21.18
N HIS A 214 6.00 7.75 20.34
CA HIS A 214 4.54 7.73 20.18
C HIS A 214 4.03 6.38 19.67
N LEU A 215 4.63 5.84 18.60
CA LEU A 215 4.24 4.55 18.06
C LEU A 215 4.39 3.43 19.08
N SER A 216 5.43 3.46 19.91
CA SER A 216 5.67 2.48 20.97
C SER A 216 4.52 2.40 21.98
N LEU A 217 3.92 3.54 22.34
CA LEU A 217 2.75 3.59 23.22
C LEU A 217 1.53 2.89 22.59
N GLY A 218 1.32 3.08 21.28
CA GLY A 218 0.27 2.42 20.52
C GLY A 218 0.51 0.91 20.36
N LEU A 219 1.74 0.53 19.99
CA LEU A 219 2.17 -0.85 19.79
C LEU A 219 1.99 -1.72 21.03
N ALA A 220 2.28 -1.18 22.21
CA ALA A 220 2.09 -1.87 23.49
C ALA A 220 0.63 -2.31 23.74
N ARG A 221 -0.33 -1.68 23.04
CA ARG A 221 -1.77 -1.92 23.14
C ARG A 221 -2.36 -2.54 21.88
N SER A 222 -1.57 -2.73 20.82
CA SER A 222 -2.05 -3.30 19.58
C SER A 222 -2.32 -4.79 19.72
N HIS A 223 -3.34 -5.27 19.02
CA HIS A 223 -3.78 -6.67 19.04
C HIS A 223 -3.75 -7.35 17.66
N LYS A 224 -3.59 -6.57 16.58
CA LYS A 224 -3.63 -7.08 15.21
C LYS A 224 -2.41 -6.73 14.37
N LEU A 225 -1.67 -5.68 14.72
CA LEU A 225 -0.52 -5.27 13.93
C LEU A 225 0.56 -6.37 14.00
N ALA A 226 0.82 -6.98 12.84
CA ALA A 226 1.76 -8.09 12.67
C ALA A 226 3.05 -7.64 11.98
N THR A 227 2.96 -6.64 11.10
CA THR A 227 4.11 -6.10 10.38
C THR A 227 4.21 -4.59 10.54
N LEU A 228 5.38 -4.12 10.97
CA LEU A 228 5.72 -2.72 11.09
C LEU A 228 7.01 -2.44 10.33
N ASN A 229 6.96 -1.54 9.36
CA ASN A 229 8.15 -1.05 8.66
C ASN A 229 8.42 0.40 9.08
N LEU A 230 9.51 0.60 9.81
CA LEU A 230 10.05 1.89 10.24
C LEU A 230 11.41 2.18 9.60
N SER A 231 11.76 1.48 8.52
CA SER A 231 13.06 1.70 7.88
C SER A 231 13.23 3.15 7.41
N ASP A 232 14.44 3.68 7.47
CA ASP A 232 14.76 5.04 6.98
C ASP A 232 13.86 6.13 7.60
N ASN A 233 13.78 6.17 8.94
CA ASN A 233 12.98 7.16 9.68
C ASN A 233 13.79 8.11 10.56
N GLY A 234 15.12 7.99 10.54
CA GLY A 234 16.01 8.81 11.36
C GLY A 234 15.92 8.50 12.86
N ILE A 235 15.59 7.27 13.23
CA ILE A 235 15.51 6.82 14.63
C ILE A 235 16.90 6.35 15.08
N ARG A 236 17.60 7.11 15.92
CA ARG A 236 19.05 6.93 16.08
C ARG A 236 19.49 6.65 17.50
N THR A 237 19.35 7.64 18.38
CA THR A 237 20.12 7.68 19.64
C THR A 237 19.26 7.91 20.88
N ASN A 238 17.97 8.24 20.74
CA ASN A 238 17.15 8.52 21.91
C ASN A 238 16.87 7.25 22.73
N ILE A 239 17.49 7.18 23.91
CA ILE A 239 17.38 6.06 24.84
C ILE A 239 15.94 5.85 25.30
N GLU A 240 15.18 6.91 25.55
CA GLU A 240 13.79 6.81 26.01
C GLU A 240 12.91 6.19 24.92
N ALA A 241 13.03 6.66 23.69
CA ALA A 241 12.27 6.13 22.55
C ALA A 241 12.59 4.65 22.30
N LEU A 242 13.88 4.28 22.27
CA LEU A 242 14.32 2.89 22.08
C LEU A 242 13.90 1.99 23.25
N THR A 243 13.93 2.51 24.48
CA THR A 243 13.45 1.80 25.67
C THR A 243 11.95 1.55 25.60
N ALA A 244 11.17 2.57 25.23
CA ALA A 244 9.73 2.45 25.04
C ALA A 244 9.41 1.43 23.94
N PHE A 245 10.18 1.44 22.84
CA PHE A 245 10.01 0.49 21.75
C PHE A 245 10.32 -0.94 22.18
N ARG A 246 11.46 -1.19 22.83
CA ARG A 246 11.79 -2.49 23.45
C ARG A 246 10.64 -2.99 24.31
N ASP A 247 10.11 -2.14 25.18
CA ASP A 247 9.03 -2.51 26.09
C ASP A 247 7.72 -2.80 25.35
N ALA A 248 7.46 -2.08 24.26
CA ALA A 248 6.33 -2.36 23.37
C ALA A 248 6.49 -3.71 22.66
N LEU A 249 7.69 -4.03 22.15
CA LEU A 249 8.00 -5.32 21.53
C LEU A 249 7.80 -6.49 22.50
N LEU A 250 8.22 -6.34 23.76
CA LEU A 250 8.04 -7.34 24.81
C LEU A 250 6.56 -7.56 25.18
N ARG A 251 5.74 -6.49 25.16
CA ARG A 251 4.31 -6.57 25.51
C ARG A 251 3.42 -7.00 24.34
N SER A 252 3.83 -6.69 23.11
CA SER A 252 3.04 -6.99 21.92
C SER A 252 2.71 -8.47 21.82
N LYS A 253 1.48 -8.76 21.40
CA LYS A 253 0.98 -10.14 21.22
C LYS A 253 0.83 -10.54 19.75
N SER A 254 0.84 -9.58 18.84
CA SER A 254 0.59 -9.79 17.41
C SER A 254 1.80 -9.48 16.53
N LEU A 255 2.75 -8.67 17.00
CA LEU A 255 3.83 -8.18 16.13
C LEU A 255 4.86 -9.28 15.86
N GLU A 256 5.07 -9.56 14.59
CA GLU A 256 5.92 -10.65 14.09
C GLU A 256 7.10 -10.13 13.28
N ASN A 257 6.90 -9.05 12.52
CA ASN A 257 7.89 -8.53 11.59
C ASN A 257 8.13 -7.05 11.84
N VAL A 258 9.39 -6.69 12.12
CA VAL A 258 9.83 -5.31 12.23
C VAL A 258 10.98 -5.08 11.25
N ASP A 259 10.83 -4.09 10.39
CA ASP A 259 11.93 -3.55 9.63
C ASP A 259 12.38 -2.22 10.25
N PHE A 260 13.61 -2.20 10.74
CA PHE A 260 14.24 -1.06 11.40
C PHE A 260 15.52 -0.62 10.66
N THR A 261 15.74 -1.12 9.43
CA THR A 261 16.92 -0.80 8.61
C THR A 261 16.98 0.68 8.23
N PHE A 262 18.14 1.16 7.79
CA PHE A 262 18.40 2.55 7.41
C PHE A 262 18.09 3.59 8.50
N ASN A 263 17.97 3.17 9.75
CA ASN A 263 17.86 4.08 10.88
C ASN A 263 19.23 4.39 11.50
N LEU A 264 20.25 3.56 11.21
CA LEU A 264 21.63 3.72 11.66
C LEU A 264 21.73 3.82 13.19
N ILE A 265 20.98 2.98 13.90
CA ILE A 265 21.05 2.92 15.37
C ILE A 265 22.48 2.67 15.85
N GLU A 266 22.86 3.36 16.91
CA GLU A 266 24.17 3.19 17.52
C GLU A 266 24.23 1.91 18.37
N PRO A 267 25.43 1.38 18.67
CA PRO A 267 25.57 0.17 19.49
C PRO A 267 24.87 0.24 20.85
N GLU A 268 24.84 1.42 21.47
CA GLU A 268 24.13 1.61 22.74
C GLU A 268 22.62 1.44 22.58
N GLY A 269 22.05 2.01 21.52
CA GLY A 269 20.65 1.83 21.14
C GLY A 269 20.30 0.39 20.79
N ALA A 270 21.17 -0.29 20.04
CA ALA A 270 21.02 -1.71 19.71
C ALA A 270 21.03 -2.60 20.97
N ASN A 271 21.89 -2.31 21.95
CA ASN A 271 21.92 -3.03 23.23
C ASN A 271 20.62 -2.85 24.03
N ILE A 272 19.96 -1.69 23.95
CA ILE A 272 18.65 -1.48 24.56
C ILE A 272 17.62 -2.44 23.94
N LEU A 273 17.65 -2.66 22.64
CA LEU A 273 16.66 -3.50 21.95
C LEU A 273 16.88 -5.00 22.12
N LEU A 274 18.12 -5.45 22.40
CA LEU A 274 18.48 -6.87 22.52
C LEU A 274 17.56 -7.72 23.41
N PRO A 275 17.13 -7.27 24.61
CA PRO A 275 16.26 -8.08 25.47
C PRO A 275 14.93 -8.42 24.81
N ALA A 276 14.41 -7.57 23.91
CA ALA A 276 13.20 -7.88 23.16
C ALA A 276 13.40 -8.98 22.11
N LEU A 277 14.65 -9.31 21.77
CA LEU A 277 15.04 -10.27 20.74
C LEU A 277 15.61 -11.56 21.32
N ALA A 278 15.67 -11.66 22.66
CA ALA A 278 16.15 -12.83 23.37
C ALA A 278 15.37 -14.10 22.95
N PRO A 279 15.99 -15.30 23.02
CA PRO A 279 15.36 -16.55 22.58
C PRO A 279 13.99 -16.84 23.24
N GLU A 280 13.76 -16.31 24.44
CA GLU A 280 12.52 -16.44 25.19
C GLU A 280 11.39 -15.59 24.59
N ASN A 281 11.71 -14.53 23.84
CA ASN A 281 10.75 -13.77 23.06
C ASN A 281 10.62 -14.33 21.63
N THR A 282 9.81 -15.37 21.50
CA THR A 282 9.67 -16.16 20.27
C THR A 282 8.69 -15.57 19.25
N LYS A 283 8.04 -14.43 19.54
CA LYS A 283 6.97 -13.89 18.69
C LYS A 283 7.51 -13.17 17.45
N LEU A 284 8.61 -12.43 17.60
CA LEU A 284 9.25 -11.76 16.47
C LEU A 284 9.94 -12.79 15.58
N LEU A 285 9.38 -12.98 14.39
CA LEU A 285 9.90 -13.84 13.34
C LEU A 285 11.00 -13.13 12.55
N SER A 286 10.84 -11.81 12.37
CA SER A 286 11.81 -10.96 11.67
C SER A 286 12.02 -9.64 12.41
N PHE A 287 13.29 -9.25 12.57
CA PHE A 287 13.72 -7.95 13.05
C PHE A 287 14.96 -7.55 12.27
N LEU A 288 14.82 -6.60 11.36
CA LEU A 288 15.89 -6.19 10.46
C LEU A 288 16.53 -4.88 10.95
N VAL A 289 17.86 -4.83 10.98
CA VAL A 289 18.64 -3.65 11.36
C VAL A 289 19.79 -3.44 10.40
N ASP A 290 20.42 -2.28 10.46
CA ASP A 290 21.57 -1.93 9.62
C ASP A 290 22.78 -2.83 9.88
N ALA A 291 23.42 -3.27 8.80
CA ALA A 291 24.69 -4.00 8.84
C ALA A 291 25.89 -3.11 9.24
N SER A 292 25.67 -1.82 9.53
CA SER A 292 26.68 -0.90 10.07
C SER A 292 27.00 -1.16 11.55
N LEU A 293 26.14 -1.88 12.27
CA LEU A 293 26.41 -2.29 13.64
C LEU A 293 27.65 -3.21 13.73
N PRO A 294 28.37 -3.22 14.88
CA PRO A 294 29.42 -4.20 15.12
C PRO A 294 28.93 -5.62 14.86
N GLY A 295 29.75 -6.45 14.20
CA GLY A 295 29.33 -7.75 13.66
C GLY A 295 28.61 -8.65 14.67
N ASP A 296 29.11 -8.76 15.90
CA ASP A 296 28.49 -9.58 16.95
C ASP A 296 27.10 -9.04 17.33
N LEU A 297 26.97 -7.71 17.46
CA LEU A 297 25.71 -7.06 17.81
C LEU A 297 24.68 -7.13 16.68
N PHE A 298 25.13 -6.97 15.43
CA PHE A 298 24.30 -7.18 14.25
C PHE A 298 23.75 -8.61 14.21
N GLN A 299 24.59 -9.64 14.44
CA GLN A 299 24.12 -11.03 14.42
C GLN A 299 23.13 -11.36 15.54
N LEU A 300 23.25 -10.72 16.71
CA LEU A 300 22.32 -10.90 17.82
C LEU A 300 20.96 -10.22 17.55
N LEU A 301 20.98 -9.02 16.95
CA LEU A 301 19.78 -8.20 16.77
C LEU A 301 19.05 -8.49 15.45
N ASN A 302 19.79 -8.72 14.36
CA ASN A 302 19.24 -8.94 13.04
C ASN A 302 18.74 -10.38 12.87
N ARG A 303 17.42 -10.55 12.98
CA ARG A 303 16.72 -11.80 12.71
C ARG A 303 16.01 -11.70 11.36
N ALA A 304 16.52 -12.36 10.34
CA ALA A 304 15.77 -12.51 9.09
C ALA A 304 14.88 -13.76 9.18
N SER A 305 13.60 -13.64 8.81
CA SER A 305 12.72 -14.81 8.70
C SER A 305 13.35 -15.83 7.73
N LYS A 306 13.47 -17.09 8.16
CA LYS A 306 13.86 -18.20 7.28
C LYS A 306 12.70 -18.44 6.33
N ALA A 307 12.74 -17.84 5.13
CA ALA A 307 11.74 -18.11 4.10
C ALA A 307 11.55 -19.63 3.90
N GLU A 308 10.32 -20.11 4.09
CA GLU A 308 9.91 -21.43 3.64
C GLU A 308 10.15 -21.53 2.13
N GLY A 309 10.94 -22.52 1.70
CA GLY A 309 10.96 -22.96 0.31
C GLY A 309 12.20 -22.63 -0.53
N LYS A 310 13.38 -23.14 -0.17
CA LYS A 310 14.26 -23.72 -1.19
C LYS A 310 13.96 -25.21 -1.32
N LYS A 311 12.87 -25.55 -2.05
CA LYS A 311 12.83 -26.83 -2.77
C LYS A 311 14.04 -26.82 -3.70
N LYS A 312 15.10 -27.55 -3.34
CA LYS A 312 16.19 -27.90 -4.26
C LYS A 312 15.56 -28.71 -5.40
N GLY A 313 15.13 -28.01 -6.45
CA GLY A 313 14.69 -28.62 -7.69
C GLY A 313 15.85 -29.41 -8.29
N GLY A 314 15.67 -30.73 -8.32
CA GLY A 314 16.55 -31.61 -9.07
C GLY A 314 16.47 -31.32 -10.56
N LYS A 315 17.63 -31.15 -11.20
CA LYS A 315 17.96 -31.71 -12.51
C LYS A 315 19.38 -31.30 -12.88
N LYS A 316 20.23 -32.28 -13.12
CA LYS A 316 20.99 -32.35 -14.37
C LYS A 316 21.32 -33.80 -14.67
N GLY A 317 20.53 -34.38 -15.56
CA GLY A 317 20.89 -35.62 -16.23
C GLY A 317 22.15 -35.39 -17.06
N GLY A 318 23.21 -36.11 -16.73
CA GLY A 318 24.38 -36.24 -17.59
C GLY A 318 24.12 -37.32 -18.62
N LYS A 319 23.83 -36.94 -19.86
CA LYS A 319 23.93 -37.83 -21.01
C LYS A 319 25.09 -37.37 -21.89
N LYS A 320 25.95 -38.34 -22.22
CA LYS A 320 26.96 -38.41 -23.29
C LYS A 320 28.33 -37.75 -23.02
N LYS A 321 29.34 -38.61 -22.87
CA LYS A 321 30.43 -38.68 -23.86
C LYS A 321 30.65 -40.14 -24.26
N LYS A 322 30.50 -40.39 -25.57
CA LYS A 322 31.07 -41.55 -26.27
C LYS A 322 32.60 -41.39 -26.25
N LYS A 323 33.31 -42.44 -25.85
CA LYS A 323 34.46 -42.99 -26.58
C LYS A 323 34.37 -44.50 -26.44
#